data_AF-A0A6J8F0I9-F1
#
_entry.id   AF-A0A6J8F0I9-F1
#
_cell.length_a   1.000
_cell.length_b   1.000
_cell.length_c   1.000
_cell.angle_alpha   90.00
_cell.angle_beta   90.00
_cell.angle_gamma   90.00
#
_symmetry.space_group_name_H-M   'P 1'
#
loop_
_entity.id
_entity.type
_entity.pdbx_description
1 polymer ?
#
loop_
_entity_poly.entity_id
_entity_poly.type
_entity_poly.pdbx_seq_one_letter_code
_entity_poly.pdbx_strand_id
1 'polypeptide(L)'
;MASDVNGRTCKTTGVELSDTSNNSDVGADTSGNVDPFYNMNDTFKQYSPQNSQIVHILTEIGTPVHQNVNNDDSIVDSQDFQDSSQGAHFVPNQDFIAMLDQELIDLHRDSYIAKLIELTNDSDDTITWYRSMLTSRAKSIQGCPLGKLITRKSTNKGSSSQKYAKDCYLLHQFISGDPSSIEEVFRKDESKSVSEQTTMPLNQNCHLIELRTTLHMTIDRLNEVEKLGKENRKVIEELQIENKKLNQELEDTNERLSKYIVFSERKYIQYEASLKLLNQQSKAVGEFDFNMYSEKIKQIDNDQIRHGKLLLNAQKKFKRTENVVSTIIRN
;
A
#
# COMPACT_ATOMS: atom_id res chain seq x y z
N MET A 1 -8.37 4.43 65.38
CA MET A 1 -9.05 3.28 66.01
C MET A 1 -10.54 3.43 65.80
N ALA A 2 -11.23 2.32 65.55
CA ALA A 2 -12.64 2.15 65.20
C ALA A 2 -13.01 2.44 63.73
N SER A 3 -12.95 1.36 62.97
CA SER A 3 -13.47 1.14 61.63
C SER A 3 -14.95 0.78 61.72
N ASP A 4 -15.81 1.34 60.85
CA ASP A 4 -17.13 0.76 60.62
C ASP A 4 -17.33 0.46 59.13
N VAL A 5 -17.38 -0.84 58.89
CA VAL A 5 -17.57 -1.53 57.61
C VAL A 5 -19.06 -1.86 57.53
N ASN A 6 -19.79 -1.24 56.60
CA ASN A 6 -21.16 -1.66 56.27
C ASN A 6 -21.18 -2.34 54.91
N GLY A 7 -21.09 -3.67 54.95
CA GLY A 7 -21.34 -4.54 53.81
C GLY A 7 -22.84 -4.62 53.51
N ARG A 8 -23.23 -4.23 52.29
CA ARG A 8 -24.54 -4.53 51.72
C ARG A 8 -24.43 -5.82 50.90
N THR A 9 -25.06 -6.87 51.40
CA THR A 9 -25.32 -8.11 50.66
C THR A 9 -26.53 -7.92 49.74
N CYS A 10 -26.34 -7.99 48.43
CA CYS A 10 -27.42 -8.14 47.45
C CYS A 10 -27.90 -9.59 47.44
N LYS A 11 -29.18 -9.80 47.79
CA LYS A 11 -29.89 -11.06 47.57
C LYS A 11 -30.49 -11.04 46.16
N THR A 12 -29.97 -11.85 45.26
CA THR A 12 -30.54 -12.11 43.94
C THR A 12 -31.54 -13.26 44.09
N THR A 13 -32.83 -12.96 44.08
CA THR A 13 -33.89 -13.98 43.95
C THR A 13 -34.00 -14.38 42.49
N GLY A 14 -33.63 -15.63 42.19
CA GLY A 14 -33.89 -16.27 40.91
C GLY A 14 -35.38 -16.51 40.73
N VAL A 15 -35.90 -16.11 39.57
CA VAL A 15 -37.22 -16.49 39.09
C VAL A 15 -37.00 -17.55 38.03
N GLU A 16 -37.33 -18.79 38.39
CA GLU A 16 -37.51 -19.90 37.46
C GLU A 16 -38.72 -19.61 36.57
N LEU A 17 -38.51 -19.55 35.25
CA LEU A 17 -39.59 -19.64 34.28
C LEU A 17 -39.53 -21.03 33.66
N SER A 18 -40.49 -21.84 34.08
CA SER A 18 -40.77 -23.19 33.63
C SER A 18 -41.32 -23.22 32.20
N ASP A 19 -40.98 -24.32 31.54
CA ASP A 19 -41.38 -24.74 30.21
C ASP A 19 -42.89 -24.76 29.97
N THR A 20 -43.29 -24.34 28.78
CA THR A 20 -44.52 -24.82 28.13
C THR A 20 -44.21 -25.20 26.69
N SER A 21 -44.07 -26.50 26.48
CA SER A 21 -44.27 -27.21 25.22
C SER A 21 -45.74 -27.08 24.77
N ASN A 22 -45.99 -26.83 23.48
CA ASN A 22 -46.82 -27.68 22.62
C ASN A 22 -47.21 -27.00 21.29
N ASN A 23 -47.33 -27.87 20.28
CA ASN A 23 -47.97 -27.72 18.96
C ASN A 23 -47.13 -27.06 17.86
N SER A 24 -47.08 -27.56 16.63
CA SER A 24 -47.72 -28.73 16.03
C SER A 24 -47.08 -28.98 14.67
N ASP A 25 -46.87 -30.25 14.42
CA ASP A 25 -46.59 -30.93 13.16
C ASP A 25 -47.50 -30.45 12.01
N VAL A 26 -46.90 -29.86 10.97
CA VAL A 26 -47.48 -29.77 9.62
C VAL A 26 -46.35 -29.97 8.62
N GLY A 27 -46.31 -31.16 8.03
CA GLY A 27 -45.44 -31.49 6.91
C GLY A 27 -45.74 -30.65 5.68
N ALA A 28 -44.68 -30.17 5.06
CA ALA A 28 -44.69 -29.74 3.67
C ALA A 28 -43.35 -30.16 3.03
N ASP A 29 -43.43 -31.21 2.22
CA ASP A 29 -42.39 -31.61 1.29
C ASP A 29 -42.01 -30.42 0.40
N THR A 30 -40.78 -29.94 0.56
CA THR A 30 -40.08 -29.19 -0.48
C THR A 30 -38.65 -29.71 -0.55
N SER A 31 -38.40 -30.51 -1.57
CA SER A 31 -37.08 -30.88 -2.06
C SER A 31 -36.38 -29.63 -2.60
N GLY A 32 -35.76 -28.87 -1.70
CA GLY A 32 -34.92 -27.72 -1.99
C GLY A 32 -33.46 -28.05 -1.76
N ASN A 33 -32.70 -28.01 -2.85
CA ASN A 33 -31.24 -28.12 -2.95
C ASN A 33 -30.53 -27.41 -1.77
N VAL A 34 -29.88 -28.18 -0.89
CA VAL A 34 -29.13 -27.64 0.25
C VAL A 34 -27.71 -27.33 -0.19
N ASP A 35 -27.42 -26.04 -0.41
CA ASP A 35 -26.07 -25.53 -0.57
C ASP A 35 -25.20 -25.82 0.67
N PRO A 36 -23.95 -26.28 0.52
CA PRO A 36 -23.09 -26.63 1.64
C PRO A 36 -22.35 -25.38 2.14
N PHE A 37 -23.07 -24.45 2.77
CA PHE A 37 -22.44 -23.21 3.27
C PHE A 37 -22.93 -22.76 4.64
N TYR A 38 -23.19 -23.65 5.60
CA TYR A 38 -23.30 -23.21 7.00
C TYR A 38 -22.86 -24.30 7.99
N ASN A 39 -21.58 -24.29 8.37
CA ASN A 39 -21.20 -24.54 9.77
C ASN A 39 -19.77 -24.01 10.06
N MET A 40 -19.66 -22.75 10.49
CA MET A 40 -18.42 -22.16 11.04
C MET A 40 -18.77 -21.26 12.25
N ASN A 41 -19.58 -21.78 13.18
CA ASN A 41 -19.94 -21.06 14.40
C ASN A 41 -18.99 -21.29 15.59
N ASP A 42 -17.90 -22.05 15.43
CA ASP A 42 -17.05 -22.47 16.58
C ASP A 42 -15.65 -21.85 16.64
N THR A 43 -15.41 -20.66 16.08
CA THR A 43 -14.12 -19.97 16.31
C THR A 43 -14.27 -18.46 16.47
N PHE A 44 -15.17 -18.03 17.34
CA PHE A 44 -15.16 -16.67 17.87
C PHE A 44 -14.46 -16.66 19.24
N LYS A 45 -13.14 -16.89 19.25
CA LYS A 45 -12.30 -16.47 20.38
C LYS A 45 -12.15 -14.95 20.31
N GLN A 46 -12.48 -14.30 21.42
CA GLN A 46 -12.25 -12.89 21.74
C GLN A 46 -11.05 -12.28 21.00
N TYR A 47 -11.34 -11.46 19.98
CA TYR A 47 -10.39 -10.45 19.50
C TYR A 47 -10.74 -9.12 20.18
N SER A 48 -9.80 -8.66 20.99
CA SER A 48 -9.79 -7.35 21.65
C SER A 48 -9.75 -6.23 20.59
N PRO A 49 -10.51 -5.13 20.74
CA PRO A 49 -10.45 -4.00 19.82
C PRO A 49 -9.27 -3.11 20.21
N GLN A 50 -8.08 -3.43 19.71
CA GLN A 50 -6.98 -2.47 19.60
C GLN A 50 -6.43 -2.55 18.18
N ASN A 51 -7.07 -1.84 17.25
CA ASN A 51 -6.48 -1.30 16.02
C ASN A 51 -7.55 -0.58 15.19
N SER A 52 -7.92 0.63 15.59
CA SER A 52 -8.63 1.58 14.72
C SER A 52 -7.61 2.52 14.05
N GLN A 53 -6.83 2.01 13.09
CA GLN A 53 -5.95 2.88 12.27
C GLN A 53 -5.81 2.40 10.80
N ILE A 54 -6.84 1.76 10.23
CA ILE A 54 -6.83 1.45 8.78
C ILE A 54 -8.15 1.88 8.16
N VAL A 55 -8.42 3.20 8.21
CA VAL A 55 -9.35 3.88 7.29
C VAL A 55 -8.82 5.30 7.11
N HIS A 56 -7.74 5.48 6.35
CA HIS A 56 -7.32 6.77 5.75
C HIS A 56 -6.18 6.53 4.76
N ILE A 57 -6.43 5.74 3.71
CA ILE A 57 -5.59 5.77 2.50
C ILE A 57 -6.57 5.61 1.35
N LEU A 58 -6.99 6.73 0.74
CA LEU A 58 -7.54 6.88 -0.62
C LEU A 58 -8.34 8.19 -0.73
N THR A 59 -7.71 9.35 -0.47
CA THR A 59 -8.11 10.62 -1.11
C THR A 59 -7.00 11.65 -0.91
N GLU A 60 -6.08 11.76 -1.87
CA GLU A 60 -5.33 13.01 -2.12
C GLU A 60 -4.56 12.88 -3.44
N ILE A 61 -5.28 13.13 -4.55
CA ILE A 61 -4.69 13.46 -5.83
C ILE A 61 -5.01 14.94 -6.08
N GLY A 62 -3.99 15.79 -5.87
CA GLY A 62 -3.65 16.95 -6.69
C GLY A 62 -4.59 18.17 -6.71
N THR A 63 -4.16 19.25 -6.05
CA THR A 63 -4.12 20.59 -6.68
C THR A 63 -2.89 21.37 -6.18
N PRO A 64 -2.04 21.94 -7.05
CA PRO A 64 -0.91 22.75 -6.62
C PRO A 64 -1.35 24.20 -6.36
N VAL A 65 -1.08 24.69 -5.16
CA VAL A 65 -1.18 26.11 -4.80
C VAL A 65 0.10 26.81 -5.22
N HIS A 66 -0.02 27.79 -6.12
CA HIS A 66 1.03 28.76 -6.43
C HIS A 66 1.44 29.52 -5.16
N GLN A 67 2.68 29.36 -4.71
CA GLN A 67 3.29 30.28 -3.76
C GLN A 67 4.00 31.41 -4.51
N ASN A 68 3.48 32.61 -4.32
CA ASN A 68 4.04 33.87 -4.74
C ASN A 68 4.96 34.36 -3.61
N VAL A 69 6.28 34.30 -3.79
CA VAL A 69 7.25 34.83 -2.82
C VAL A 69 7.71 36.19 -3.33
N ASN A 70 7.28 37.23 -2.63
CA ASN A 70 7.82 38.58 -2.77
C ASN A 70 9.26 38.61 -2.24
N ASN A 71 10.15 39.16 -3.05
CA ASN A 71 11.50 39.58 -2.68
C ASN A 71 11.43 40.64 -1.59
N ASP A 72 12.27 40.50 -0.56
CA ASP A 72 12.68 41.64 0.24
C ASP A 72 14.18 41.57 0.50
N ASP A 73 14.85 42.66 0.10
CA ASP A 73 16.26 42.92 0.22
C ASP A 73 16.65 43.14 1.68
N SER A 74 17.71 42.48 2.16
CA SER A 74 18.57 43.11 3.16
C SER A 74 20.02 42.64 3.06
N ILE A 75 20.83 43.62 2.68
CA ILE A 75 22.28 43.75 2.80
C ILE A 75 22.70 43.52 4.26
N VAL A 76 23.62 42.59 4.51
CA VAL A 76 24.60 42.69 5.60
C VAL A 76 25.95 42.15 5.15
N ASP A 77 26.93 42.96 5.49
CA ASP A 77 28.35 42.96 5.17
C ASP A 77 29.16 41.99 6.04
N SER A 78 30.23 41.44 5.46
CA SER A 78 31.48 40.98 6.10
C SER A 78 31.44 40.02 7.30
N GLN A 79 31.99 38.81 7.13
CA GLN A 79 33.12 38.36 7.96
C GLN A 79 33.81 37.11 7.40
N ASP A 80 35.13 37.24 7.26
CA ASP A 80 36.09 36.16 7.03
C ASP A 80 35.96 35.07 8.10
N PHE A 81 35.49 33.90 7.68
CA PHE A 81 35.68 32.64 8.41
C PHE A 81 36.38 31.67 7.45
N GLN A 82 37.71 31.60 7.59
CA GLN A 82 38.48 30.44 7.15
C GLN A 82 38.13 29.28 8.08
N ASP A 83 37.01 28.60 7.79
CA ASP A 83 36.76 27.30 8.39
C ASP A 83 37.45 26.22 7.53
N SER A 84 38.48 25.63 8.13
CA SER A 84 39.24 24.53 7.57
C SER A 84 38.46 23.24 7.78
N SER A 85 37.27 23.13 7.19
CA SER A 85 36.58 21.86 7.11
C SER A 85 37.22 21.04 6.00
N GLN A 86 37.98 20.01 6.38
CA GLN A 86 38.30 18.89 5.52
C GLN A 86 36.99 18.39 4.91
N GLY A 87 36.75 18.74 3.65
CA GLY A 87 35.57 18.33 2.91
C GLY A 87 35.55 16.81 2.89
N ALA A 88 34.60 16.23 3.62
CA ALA A 88 34.27 14.82 3.51
C ALA A 88 33.94 14.58 2.04
N HIS A 89 34.89 13.98 1.31
CA HIS A 89 34.76 13.66 -0.09
C HIS A 89 33.56 12.70 -0.17
N PHE A 90 32.40 13.21 -0.56
CA PHE A 90 31.20 12.41 -0.73
C PHE A 90 31.51 11.41 -1.84
N VAL A 91 31.66 10.14 -1.48
CA VAL A 91 31.76 9.03 -2.42
C VAL A 91 30.38 8.36 -2.38
N PRO A 92 29.53 8.58 -3.40
CA PRO A 92 28.24 7.92 -3.47
C PRO A 92 28.40 6.40 -3.40
N ASN A 93 27.50 5.74 -2.67
CA ASN A 93 27.47 4.28 -2.52
C ASN A 93 27.18 3.60 -3.89
N GLN A 94 27.64 2.36 -4.08
CA GLN A 94 27.37 1.56 -5.27
C GLN A 94 25.86 1.42 -5.55
N ASP A 95 25.04 1.35 -4.50
CA ASP A 95 23.58 1.29 -4.60
C ASP A 95 22.98 2.56 -5.23
N PHE A 96 23.59 3.72 -4.98
CA PHE A 96 23.17 4.98 -5.58
C PHE A 96 23.45 4.99 -7.08
N ILE A 97 24.56 4.40 -7.54
CA ILE A 97 24.84 4.23 -8.96
C ILE A 97 23.79 3.35 -9.63
N ALA A 98 23.48 2.20 -9.01
CA ALA A 98 22.51 1.27 -9.59
C ALA A 98 21.11 1.92 -9.72
N MET A 99 20.74 2.76 -8.75
CA MET A 99 19.51 3.57 -8.82
C MET A 99 19.57 4.57 -9.98
N LEU A 100 20.67 5.31 -10.14
CA LEU A 100 20.82 6.24 -11.27
C LEU A 100 20.78 5.52 -12.62
N ASP A 101 21.48 4.40 -12.77
CA ASP A 101 21.48 3.61 -14.01
C ASP A 101 20.05 3.13 -14.34
N GLN A 102 19.30 2.68 -13.34
CA GLN A 102 17.93 2.18 -13.51
C GLN A 102 16.93 3.28 -13.87
N GLU A 103 17.02 4.45 -13.23
CA GLU A 103 16.10 5.57 -13.47
C GLU A 103 16.38 6.30 -14.78
N LEU A 104 17.60 6.17 -15.32
CA LEU A 104 18.04 6.89 -16.51
C LEU A 104 18.02 6.05 -17.80
N ILE A 105 17.69 4.76 -17.69
CA ILE A 105 17.62 3.85 -18.84
C ILE A 105 16.53 4.29 -19.83
N ASP A 106 16.80 4.15 -21.13
CA ASP A 106 15.88 4.43 -22.24
C ASP A 106 15.27 5.85 -22.28
N LEU A 107 15.83 6.80 -21.54
CA LEU A 107 15.39 8.20 -21.59
C LEU A 107 15.96 8.93 -22.82
N HIS A 108 15.12 9.73 -23.46
CA HIS A 108 15.57 10.66 -24.49
C HIS A 108 16.42 11.78 -23.87
N ARG A 109 17.32 12.37 -24.68
CA ARG A 109 18.37 13.33 -24.24
C ARG A 109 17.91 14.36 -23.20
N ASP A 110 16.86 15.13 -23.50
CA ASP A 110 16.43 16.22 -22.63
C ASP A 110 15.81 15.70 -21.32
N SER A 111 15.06 14.60 -21.38
CA SER A 111 14.50 13.93 -20.20
C SER A 111 15.60 13.33 -19.32
N TYR A 112 16.62 12.71 -19.92
CA TYR A 112 17.79 12.18 -19.20
C TYR A 112 18.50 13.30 -18.42
N ILE A 113 18.77 14.42 -19.09
CA ILE A 113 19.48 15.55 -18.47
C ILE A 113 18.68 16.13 -17.31
N ALA A 114 17.38 16.39 -17.51
CA ALA A 114 16.51 16.91 -16.47
C ALA A 114 16.42 15.96 -15.28
N LYS A 115 16.21 14.66 -15.55
CA LYS A 115 16.08 13.63 -14.51
C LYS A 115 17.38 13.43 -13.73
N LEU A 116 18.54 13.43 -14.39
CA LEU A 116 19.83 13.32 -13.71
C LEU A 116 20.11 14.53 -12.80
N ILE A 117 19.79 15.74 -13.24
CA ILE A 117 19.91 16.96 -12.42
C ILE A 117 18.98 16.88 -11.21
N GLU A 118 17.73 16.44 -11.40
CA GLU A 118 16.75 16.24 -10.34
C GLU A 118 17.25 15.21 -9.30
N LEU A 119 17.65 14.01 -9.74
CA LEU A 119 18.12 12.92 -8.86
C LEU A 119 19.40 13.26 -8.09
N THR A 120 20.20 14.18 -8.60
CA THR A 120 21.45 14.63 -7.96
C THR A 120 21.28 15.95 -7.21
N ASN A 121 20.07 16.49 -7.11
CA ASN A 121 19.76 17.79 -6.51
C ASN A 121 20.64 18.93 -7.06
N ASP A 122 20.89 18.93 -8.37
CA ASP A 122 21.75 19.89 -9.09
C ASP A 122 23.19 19.98 -8.53
N SER A 123 23.68 18.90 -7.90
CA SER A 123 25.03 18.83 -7.33
C SER A 123 26.07 18.57 -8.42
N ASP A 124 26.87 19.59 -8.74
CA ASP A 124 27.98 19.50 -9.69
C ASP A 124 28.97 18.37 -9.36
N ASP A 125 29.29 18.19 -8.08
CA ASP A 125 30.22 17.16 -7.62
C ASP A 125 29.67 15.76 -7.87
N THR A 126 28.38 15.55 -7.57
CA THR A 126 27.71 14.26 -7.77
C THR A 126 27.61 13.90 -9.25
N ILE A 127 27.24 14.86 -10.10
CA ILE A 127 27.16 14.65 -11.55
C ILE A 127 28.55 14.41 -12.15
N THR A 128 29.57 15.15 -11.70
CA THR A 128 30.95 14.96 -12.15
C THR A 128 31.52 13.60 -11.73
N TRP A 129 31.17 13.13 -10.54
CA TRP A 129 31.54 11.80 -10.07
C TRP A 129 30.90 10.71 -10.92
N TYR A 130 29.58 10.81 -11.17
CA TYR A 130 28.86 9.86 -12.01
C TYR A 130 29.43 9.83 -13.44
N ARG A 131 29.77 10.99 -13.99
CA ARG A 131 30.47 11.14 -15.27
C ARG A 131 31.82 10.38 -15.31
N SER A 132 32.64 10.50 -14.27
CA SER A 132 33.92 9.77 -14.18
C SER A 132 33.71 8.26 -14.11
N MET A 133 32.65 7.81 -13.43
CA MET A 133 32.29 6.41 -13.35
C MET A 133 31.86 5.86 -14.73
N LEU A 134 30.95 6.54 -15.42
CA LEU A 134 30.54 6.18 -16.79
C LEU A 134 31.74 6.19 -17.76
N THR A 135 32.66 7.13 -17.60
CA THR A 135 33.91 7.15 -18.40
C THR A 135 34.76 5.91 -18.18
N SER A 136 34.87 5.45 -16.94
CA SER A 136 35.62 4.23 -16.60
C SER A 136 34.98 3.00 -17.24
N ARG A 137 33.64 2.93 -17.28
CA ARG A 137 32.89 1.88 -18.00
C ARG A 137 33.10 1.96 -19.51
N ALA A 138 32.97 3.15 -20.10
CA ALA A 138 33.15 3.36 -21.54
C ALA A 138 34.55 2.94 -22.02
N LYS A 139 35.60 3.22 -21.23
CA LYS A 139 36.98 2.81 -21.55
C LYS A 139 37.21 1.31 -21.63
N SER A 140 36.33 0.50 -21.02
CA SER A 140 36.39 -0.96 -21.11
C SER A 140 35.77 -1.51 -22.40
N ILE A 141 35.13 -0.67 -23.21
CA ILE A 141 34.49 -1.05 -24.47
C ILE A 141 35.45 -0.79 -25.64
N GLN A 142 35.56 -1.75 -26.55
CA GLN A 142 36.39 -1.62 -27.75
C GLN A 142 35.92 -0.46 -28.63
N GLY A 143 36.84 0.37 -29.09
CA GLY A 143 36.52 1.55 -29.92
C GLY A 143 36.27 2.84 -29.14
N CYS A 144 36.37 2.84 -27.81
CA CYS A 144 36.32 4.06 -27.02
C CYS A 144 37.48 5.02 -27.41
N PRO A 145 37.21 6.32 -27.67
CA PRO A 145 38.26 7.27 -28.01
C PRO A 145 39.35 7.35 -26.96
N LEU A 146 40.61 7.30 -27.41
CA LEU A 146 41.76 7.53 -26.57
C LEU A 146 41.88 9.03 -26.27
N GLY A 147 41.82 9.42 -24.99
CA GLY A 147 41.98 10.81 -24.59
C GLY A 147 41.50 11.09 -23.17
N LYS A 148 41.61 12.37 -22.77
CA LYS A 148 41.06 12.87 -21.50
C LYS A 148 39.69 13.51 -21.73
N LEU A 149 38.81 13.41 -20.73
CA LEU A 149 37.52 14.10 -20.75
C LEU A 149 37.70 15.61 -20.92
N ILE A 150 36.81 16.22 -21.69
CA ILE A 150 36.77 17.68 -21.83
C ILE A 150 36.30 18.28 -20.48
N THR A 151 37.05 19.26 -19.96
CA THR A 151 36.63 20.01 -18.77
C THR A 151 35.80 21.20 -19.25
N ARG A 152 34.50 21.21 -18.98
CA ARG A 152 33.60 22.29 -19.40
C ARG A 152 33.51 23.33 -18.29
N LYS A 153 34.06 24.53 -18.51
CA LYS A 153 33.86 25.67 -17.59
C LYS A 153 32.43 26.22 -17.74
N SER A 154 31.85 26.71 -16.64
CA SER A 154 30.60 27.49 -16.70
C SER A 154 30.80 28.69 -17.64
N THR A 155 29.80 28.95 -18.47
CA THR A 155 29.76 30.14 -19.35
C THR A 155 28.37 30.74 -19.21
N ASN A 156 28.16 32.00 -19.63
CA ASN A 156 26.87 32.70 -19.52
C ASN A 156 25.66 32.01 -20.20
N LYS A 157 25.84 30.86 -20.86
CA LYS A 157 24.80 30.14 -21.63
C LYS A 157 24.35 28.80 -21.00
N GLY A 158 24.60 28.56 -19.71
CA GLY A 158 24.05 27.40 -18.99
C GLY A 158 24.94 26.93 -17.82
N SER A 159 24.33 26.23 -16.86
CA SER A 159 25.03 25.72 -15.67
C SER A 159 26.08 24.66 -16.04
N SER A 160 27.11 24.52 -15.21
CA SER A 160 28.08 23.42 -15.27
C SER A 160 27.39 22.06 -15.20
N SER A 161 26.41 21.95 -14.31
CA SER A 161 25.60 20.75 -14.05
C SER A 161 24.93 20.23 -15.32
N GLN A 162 24.29 21.12 -16.08
CA GLN A 162 23.65 20.76 -17.34
C GLN A 162 24.65 20.32 -18.42
N LYS A 163 25.85 20.90 -18.42
CA LYS A 163 26.93 20.49 -19.33
C LYS A 163 27.49 19.11 -18.97
N TYR A 164 27.68 18.83 -17.69
CA TYR A 164 28.14 17.52 -17.23
C TYR A 164 27.08 16.43 -17.41
N ALA A 165 25.81 16.74 -17.19
CA ALA A 165 24.70 15.83 -17.45
C ALA A 165 24.60 15.45 -18.95
N LYS A 166 24.85 16.42 -19.86
CA LYS A 166 24.96 16.14 -21.30
C LYS A 166 26.08 15.16 -21.63
N ASP A 167 27.25 15.31 -21.01
CA ASP A 167 28.36 14.39 -21.21
C ASP A 167 28.03 12.99 -20.65
N CYS A 168 27.31 12.90 -19.53
CA CYS A 168 26.82 11.63 -18.98
C CYS A 168 25.88 10.90 -19.95
N TYR A 169 24.97 11.62 -20.59
CA TYR A 169 24.07 11.05 -21.61
C TYR A 169 24.84 10.45 -22.78
N LEU A 170 25.83 11.17 -23.33
CA LEU A 170 26.65 10.68 -24.44
C LEU A 170 27.48 9.44 -24.05
N LEU A 171 28.04 9.43 -22.85
CA LEU A 171 28.74 8.26 -22.31
C LEU A 171 27.80 7.06 -22.14
N HIS A 172 26.59 7.29 -21.65
CA HIS A 172 25.57 6.26 -21.47
C HIS A 172 25.13 5.65 -22.81
N GLN A 173 24.83 6.49 -23.81
CA GLN A 173 24.48 6.06 -25.16
C GLN A 173 25.58 5.22 -25.82
N PHE A 174 26.85 5.60 -25.62
CA PHE A 174 28.00 4.80 -26.05
C PHE A 174 28.05 3.43 -25.35
N ILE A 175 27.84 3.39 -24.03
CA ILE A 175 27.81 2.13 -23.26
C ILE A 175 26.67 1.22 -23.73
N SER A 176 25.53 1.80 -24.12
CA SER A 176 24.39 1.09 -24.69
C SER A 176 24.60 0.61 -26.14
N GLY A 177 25.74 0.94 -26.76
CA GLY A 177 26.13 0.43 -28.08
C GLY A 177 25.99 1.42 -29.25
N ASP A 178 25.68 2.69 -29.00
CA ASP A 178 25.62 3.72 -30.04
C ASP A 178 26.87 4.63 -30.01
N PRO A 179 27.79 4.50 -30.97
CA PRO A 179 29.04 5.24 -30.99
C PRO A 179 28.93 6.67 -31.52
N SER A 180 27.76 7.12 -32.00
CA SER A 180 27.64 8.23 -32.95
C SER A 180 28.02 9.64 -32.46
N SER A 181 28.46 9.81 -31.20
CA SER A 181 28.76 11.13 -30.64
C SER A 181 29.77 11.11 -29.48
N ILE A 182 30.47 9.98 -29.27
CA ILE A 182 31.37 9.82 -28.13
C ILE A 182 32.60 10.74 -28.23
N GLU A 183 33.01 11.10 -29.44
CA GLU A 183 34.13 11.99 -29.71
C GLU A 183 33.89 13.41 -29.16
N GLU A 184 32.65 13.84 -28.96
CA GLU A 184 32.32 15.17 -28.41
C GLU A 184 32.69 15.33 -26.92
N VAL A 185 32.95 14.21 -26.24
CA VAL A 185 33.23 14.16 -24.79
C VAL A 185 34.74 14.08 -24.51
N PHE A 186 35.52 13.55 -25.45
CA PHE A 186 36.97 13.38 -25.32
C PHE A 186 37.73 14.45 -26.08
N ARG A 187 38.86 14.90 -25.52
CA ARG A 187 39.80 15.74 -26.28
C ARG A 187 40.53 14.88 -27.30
N LYS A 188 40.56 15.34 -28.55
CA LYS A 188 41.41 14.76 -29.59
C LYS A 188 42.87 15.12 -29.27
N ASP A 189 43.65 14.13 -28.85
CA ASP A 189 45.09 14.33 -28.69
C ASP A 189 45.72 14.45 -30.08
N GLU A 190 46.23 15.64 -30.43
CA GLU A 190 46.84 15.94 -31.74
C GLU A 190 48.22 15.28 -31.95
N SER A 191 48.58 14.27 -31.15
CA SER A 191 49.91 13.67 -31.19
C SER A 191 50.00 12.42 -32.07
N LYS A 192 50.52 12.64 -33.29
CA LYS A 192 51.31 11.74 -34.16
C LYS A 192 50.69 10.39 -34.58
N SER A 193 50.16 10.37 -35.80
CA SER A 193 50.00 9.16 -36.61
C SER A 193 51.37 8.62 -37.04
N VAL A 194 51.80 7.49 -36.46
CA VAL A 194 52.91 6.69 -36.99
C VAL A 194 52.32 5.52 -37.76
N SER A 195 52.47 5.62 -39.08
CA SER A 195 52.36 4.53 -40.04
C SER A 195 53.44 3.48 -39.81
N GLU A 196 53.11 2.19 -39.89
CA GLU A 196 54.06 1.20 -40.39
C GLU A 196 53.34 -0.04 -40.91
N GLN A 197 53.31 -0.14 -42.25
CA GLN A 197 53.09 -1.37 -43.00
C GLN A 197 54.42 -2.15 -43.00
N THR A 198 54.39 -3.43 -42.65
CA THR A 198 55.47 -4.36 -42.99
C THR A 198 54.86 -5.64 -43.52
N THR A 199 54.94 -5.79 -44.84
CA THR A 199 54.53 -6.98 -45.59
C THR A 199 55.74 -7.92 -45.72
N MET A 200 55.61 -9.16 -45.22
CA MET A 200 56.57 -10.26 -45.40
C MET A 200 56.01 -11.29 -46.41
N PRO A 201 56.87 -12.04 -47.14
CA PRO A 201 56.47 -12.87 -48.28
C PRO A 201 55.87 -14.23 -47.88
N LEU A 202 54.84 -14.65 -48.64
CA LEU A 202 53.98 -15.82 -48.44
C LEU A 202 54.72 -17.18 -48.53
N ASN A 203 54.65 -17.97 -47.45
CA ASN A 203 54.83 -19.43 -47.46
C ASN A 203 53.45 -20.10 -47.62
N GLN A 204 53.05 -20.40 -48.86
CA GLN A 204 51.68 -20.83 -49.22
C GLN A 204 51.23 -22.15 -48.57
N ASN A 205 52.15 -23.08 -48.26
CA ASN A 205 51.80 -24.35 -47.63
C ASN A 205 51.51 -24.22 -46.12
N CYS A 206 52.17 -23.29 -45.43
CA CYS A 206 51.87 -22.96 -44.04
C CYS A 206 50.46 -22.37 -43.92
N HIS A 207 50.11 -21.50 -44.87
CA HIS A 207 48.83 -20.81 -44.90
C HIS A 207 47.62 -21.76 -45.10
N LEU A 208 47.78 -22.85 -45.87
CA LEU A 208 46.74 -23.86 -46.06
C LEU A 208 46.46 -24.68 -44.79
N ILE A 209 47.52 -25.03 -44.04
CA ILE A 209 47.40 -25.76 -42.78
C ILE A 209 46.73 -24.87 -41.72
N GLU A 210 47.16 -23.62 -41.61
CA GLU A 210 46.55 -22.63 -40.72
C GLU A 210 45.07 -22.41 -41.04
N LEU A 211 44.72 -22.26 -42.33
CA LEU A 211 43.35 -22.11 -42.78
C LEU A 211 42.49 -23.34 -42.41
N ARG A 212 43.02 -24.55 -42.63
CA ARG A 212 42.31 -25.80 -42.28
C ARG A 212 42.07 -25.91 -40.77
N THR A 213 43.06 -25.59 -39.95
CA THR A 213 42.93 -25.59 -38.49
C THR A 213 41.91 -24.56 -38.04
N THR A 214 41.98 -23.35 -38.60
CA THR A 214 41.00 -22.29 -38.35
C THR A 214 39.59 -22.74 -38.72
N LEU A 215 39.41 -23.40 -39.88
CA LEU A 215 38.13 -23.91 -40.31
C LEU A 215 37.54 -24.95 -39.34
N HIS A 216 38.36 -25.90 -38.86
CA HIS A 216 37.90 -26.88 -37.87
C HIS A 216 37.49 -26.19 -36.56
N MET A 217 38.29 -25.25 -36.06
CA MET A 217 37.93 -24.48 -34.86
C MET A 217 36.64 -23.70 -35.05
N THR A 218 36.39 -23.13 -36.23
CA THR A 218 35.13 -22.43 -36.51
C THR A 218 33.93 -23.37 -36.56
N ILE A 219 34.10 -24.59 -37.09
CA ILE A 219 33.04 -25.61 -37.12
C ILE A 219 32.70 -26.07 -35.70
N ASP A 220 33.70 -26.32 -34.85
CA ASP A 220 33.48 -26.73 -33.46
C ASP A 220 32.76 -25.64 -32.67
N ARG A 221 33.17 -24.38 -32.83
CA ARG A 221 32.49 -23.22 -32.23
C ARG A 221 31.05 -23.08 -32.74
N LEU A 222 30.80 -23.34 -34.02
CA LEU A 222 29.45 -23.29 -34.60
C LEU A 222 28.55 -24.36 -33.96
N ASN A 223 29.06 -25.58 -33.78
CA ASN A 223 28.33 -26.67 -33.13
C ASN A 223 28.02 -26.37 -31.65
N GLU A 224 28.96 -25.75 -30.94
CA GLU A 224 28.76 -25.30 -29.55
C GLU A 224 27.68 -24.22 -29.46
N VAL A 225 27.71 -23.23 -30.35
CA VAL A 225 26.66 -22.19 -30.44
C VAL A 225 25.31 -22.79 -30.78
N GLU A 226 25.25 -23.80 -31.66
CA GLU A 226 23.99 -24.49 -31.97
C GLU A 226 23.44 -25.24 -30.75
N LYS A 227 24.31 -25.89 -29.97
CA LYS A 227 23.95 -26.59 -28.73
C LYS A 227 23.41 -25.60 -27.69
N LEU A 228 24.12 -24.51 -27.43
CA LEU A 228 23.68 -23.43 -26.54
C LEU A 228 22.35 -22.83 -27.00
N GLY A 229 22.16 -22.66 -28.31
CA GLY A 229 20.90 -22.20 -28.88
C GLY A 229 19.73 -23.15 -28.61
N LYS A 230 19.96 -24.47 -28.60
CA LYS A 230 18.93 -25.47 -28.24
C LYS A 230 18.62 -25.44 -26.76
N GLU A 231 19.63 -25.29 -25.90
CA GLU A 231 19.45 -25.19 -24.44
C GLU A 231 18.69 -23.91 -24.07
N ASN A 232 19.07 -22.76 -24.64
CA ASN A 232 18.37 -21.48 -24.42
C ASN A 232 16.90 -21.54 -24.85
N ARG A 233 16.57 -22.23 -25.95
CA ARG A 233 15.17 -22.42 -26.36
C ARG A 233 14.36 -23.19 -25.32
N LYS A 234 14.93 -24.24 -24.72
CA LYS A 234 14.26 -24.99 -23.63
C LYS A 234 14.01 -24.10 -22.42
N VAL A 235 15.01 -23.32 -22.00
CA VAL A 235 14.87 -22.39 -20.87
C VAL A 235 13.78 -21.35 -21.16
N ILE A 236 13.71 -20.82 -22.39
CA ILE A 236 12.64 -19.88 -22.78
C ILE A 236 11.26 -20.55 -22.70
N GLU A 237 11.12 -21.80 -23.16
CA GLU A 237 9.86 -22.55 -23.06
C GLU A 237 9.45 -22.79 -21.60
N GLU A 238 10.39 -23.17 -20.72
CA GLU A 238 10.15 -23.35 -19.29
C GLU A 238 9.69 -22.05 -18.62
N LEU A 239 10.39 -20.95 -18.89
CA LEU A 239 10.02 -19.62 -18.38
C LEU A 239 8.65 -19.17 -18.89
N GLN A 240 8.29 -19.49 -20.13
CA GLN A 240 6.96 -19.20 -20.67
C GLN A 240 5.85 -19.99 -19.97
N ILE A 241 6.11 -21.26 -19.61
CA ILE A 241 5.17 -22.09 -18.84
C ILE A 241 5.00 -21.53 -17.42
N GLU A 242 6.10 -21.19 -16.76
CA GLU A 242 6.08 -20.61 -15.41
C GLU A 242 5.35 -19.26 -15.38
N ASN A 243 5.60 -18.39 -16.36
CA ASN A 243 4.92 -17.10 -16.46
C ASN A 243 3.41 -17.27 -16.66
N LYS A 244 2.97 -18.24 -17.49
CA LYS A 244 1.54 -18.59 -17.63
C LYS A 244 0.94 -19.07 -16.31
N LYS A 245 1.67 -19.90 -15.55
CA LYS A 245 1.22 -20.39 -14.24
C LYS A 245 1.07 -19.25 -13.24
N LEU A 246 2.05 -18.35 -13.15
CA LEU A 246 2.00 -17.18 -12.26
C LEU A 246 0.85 -16.23 -12.61
N ASN A 247 0.59 -16.01 -13.90
CA ASN A 247 -0.56 -15.21 -14.32
C ASN A 247 -1.90 -15.83 -13.91
N GLN A 248 -2.03 -17.16 -14.00
CA GLN A 248 -3.23 -17.84 -13.50
C GLN A 248 -3.38 -17.70 -11.98
N GLU A 249 -2.29 -17.87 -11.22
CA GLU A 249 -2.32 -17.69 -9.76
C GLU A 249 -2.68 -16.24 -9.36
N LEU A 250 -2.23 -15.25 -10.14
CA LEU A 250 -2.59 -13.85 -9.96
C LEU A 250 -4.08 -13.61 -10.22
N GLU A 251 -4.63 -14.20 -11.29
CA GLU A 251 -6.05 -14.12 -11.62
C GLU A 251 -6.93 -14.75 -10.53
N ASP A 252 -6.57 -15.95 -10.07
CA ASP A 252 -7.27 -16.66 -8.99
C ASP A 252 -7.24 -15.85 -7.67
N THR A 253 -6.11 -15.21 -7.36
CA THR A 253 -5.95 -14.38 -6.16
C THR A 253 -6.80 -13.11 -6.25
N ASN A 254 -6.83 -12.47 -7.42
CA ASN A 254 -7.69 -11.30 -7.68
C ASN A 254 -9.17 -11.64 -7.57
N GLU A 255 -9.58 -12.83 -8.03
CA GLU A 255 -10.96 -13.30 -7.87
C GLU A 255 -11.32 -13.49 -6.39
N ARG A 256 -10.44 -14.11 -5.60
CA ARG A 256 -10.64 -14.27 -4.14
C ARG A 256 -10.71 -12.93 -3.42
N LEU A 257 -9.83 -11.99 -3.77
CA LEU A 257 -9.82 -10.64 -3.22
C LEU A 257 -11.13 -9.92 -3.53
N SER A 258 -11.62 -10.01 -4.76
CA SER A 258 -12.89 -9.42 -5.19
C SER A 258 -14.07 -9.98 -4.38
N LYS A 259 -14.10 -11.30 -4.16
CA LYS A 259 -15.12 -11.94 -3.29
C LYS A 259 -15.05 -11.43 -1.84
N TYR A 260 -13.84 -11.24 -1.31
CA TYR A 260 -13.64 -10.73 0.04
C TYR A 260 -14.10 -9.27 0.20
N ILE A 261 -13.82 -8.42 -0.80
CA ILE A 261 -14.28 -7.03 -0.82
C ILE A 261 -15.81 -6.99 -0.73
N VAL A 262 -16.52 -7.69 -1.62
CA VAL A 262 -17.99 -7.75 -1.63
C VAL A 262 -18.54 -8.29 -0.30
N PHE A 263 -17.91 -9.31 0.27
CA PHE A 263 -18.31 -9.85 1.57
C PHE A 263 -18.16 -8.81 2.70
N SER A 264 -17.03 -8.10 2.73
CA SER A 264 -16.75 -7.08 3.74
C SER A 264 -17.71 -5.88 3.65
N GLU A 265 -18.02 -5.43 2.43
CA GLU A 265 -19.01 -4.37 2.18
C GLU A 265 -20.40 -4.78 2.67
N ARG A 266 -20.81 -6.03 2.38
CA ARG A 266 -22.08 -6.56 2.86
C ARG A 266 -22.16 -6.57 4.40
N LYS A 267 -21.06 -6.95 5.07
CA LYS A 267 -20.99 -6.93 6.54
C LYS A 267 -21.04 -5.51 7.09
N TYR A 268 -20.38 -4.56 6.45
CA TYR A 268 -20.43 -3.16 6.82
C TYR A 268 -21.85 -2.58 6.71
N ILE A 269 -22.55 -2.84 5.60
CA ILE A 269 -23.95 -2.42 5.39
C ILE A 269 -24.87 -3.01 6.47
N GLN A 270 -24.70 -4.28 6.81
CA GLN A 270 -25.46 -4.93 7.89
C GLN A 270 -25.21 -4.28 9.26
N TYR A 271 -23.96 -3.97 9.56
CA TYR A 271 -23.59 -3.27 10.79
C TYR A 271 -24.22 -1.87 10.84
N GLU A 272 -24.13 -1.09 9.77
CA GLU A 272 -24.72 0.24 9.69
C GLU A 272 -26.24 0.21 9.88
N ALA A 273 -26.94 -0.74 9.26
CA ALA A 273 -28.37 -0.94 9.44
C ALA A 273 -28.73 -1.29 10.90
N SER A 274 -27.94 -2.17 11.52
CA SER A 274 -28.14 -2.58 12.93
C SER A 274 -27.92 -1.40 13.88
N LEU A 275 -26.92 -0.56 13.62
CA LEU A 275 -26.63 0.64 14.39
C LEU A 275 -27.75 1.69 14.27
N LYS A 276 -28.29 1.89 13.06
CA LYS A 276 -29.45 2.77 12.84
C LYS A 276 -30.68 2.28 13.63
N LEU A 277 -30.96 0.98 13.62
CA LEU A 277 -32.05 0.39 14.38
C LEU A 277 -31.86 0.57 15.89
N LEU A 278 -30.65 0.30 16.39
CA LEU A 278 -30.32 0.48 17.80
C LEU A 278 -30.51 1.94 18.25
N ASN A 279 -30.07 2.90 17.43
CA ASN A 279 -30.25 4.33 17.72
C ASN A 279 -31.73 4.73 17.73
N GLN A 280 -32.55 4.17 16.82
CA GLN A 280 -34.00 4.38 16.82
C GLN A 280 -34.65 3.81 18.09
N GLN A 281 -34.28 2.61 18.52
CA GLN A 281 -34.76 2.00 19.76
C GLN A 281 -34.35 2.81 20.99
N SER A 282 -33.09 3.24 21.05
CA SER A 282 -32.57 4.08 22.13
C SER A 282 -33.34 5.40 22.24
N LYS A 283 -33.61 6.05 21.10
CA LYS A 283 -34.43 7.27 21.05
C LYS A 283 -35.87 7.03 21.54
N ALA A 284 -36.51 5.96 21.10
CA ALA A 284 -37.87 5.62 21.54
C ALA A 284 -37.94 5.35 23.05
N VAL A 285 -36.91 4.71 23.63
CA VAL A 285 -36.81 4.52 25.08
C VAL A 285 -36.53 5.83 25.82
N GLY A 286 -35.69 6.70 25.26
CA GLY A 286 -35.40 8.02 25.84
C GLY A 286 -36.59 8.98 25.82
N GLU A 287 -37.47 8.86 24.83
CA GLU A 287 -38.73 9.61 24.74
C GLU A 287 -39.86 9.02 25.60
N PHE A 288 -39.64 7.86 26.23
CA PHE A 288 -40.62 7.26 27.12
C PHE A 288 -40.75 8.06 28.42
N ASP A 289 -41.88 8.76 28.57
CA ASP A 289 -42.18 9.52 29.78
C ASP A 289 -42.64 8.60 30.92
N PHE A 290 -41.66 8.13 31.69
CA PHE A 290 -41.89 7.34 32.90
C PHE A 290 -42.71 8.09 33.96
N ASN A 291 -42.67 9.43 33.98
CA ASN A 291 -43.43 10.22 34.94
C ASN A 291 -44.92 10.18 34.60
N MET A 292 -45.28 10.37 33.33
CA MET A 292 -46.68 10.23 32.87
C MET A 292 -47.24 8.84 33.22
N TYR A 293 -46.47 7.77 32.99
CA TYR A 293 -46.89 6.41 33.37
C TYR A 293 -47.00 6.23 34.88
N SER A 294 -46.04 6.74 35.66
CA SER A 294 -46.10 6.71 37.12
C SER A 294 -47.33 7.45 37.67
N GLU A 295 -47.68 8.60 37.07
CA GLU A 295 -48.88 9.35 37.43
C GLU A 295 -50.16 8.57 37.10
N LYS A 296 -50.24 7.93 35.93
CA LYS A 296 -51.38 7.06 35.58
C LYS A 296 -51.51 5.88 36.53
N ILE A 297 -50.41 5.24 36.93
CA ILE A 297 -50.42 4.15 37.92
C ILE A 297 -50.96 4.67 39.27
N LYS A 298 -50.46 5.81 39.75
CA LYS A 298 -50.97 6.45 40.98
C LYS A 298 -52.46 6.78 40.89
N GLN A 299 -52.94 7.23 39.72
CA GLN A 299 -54.35 7.51 39.50
C GLN A 299 -55.19 6.23 39.60
N ILE A 300 -54.75 5.14 38.96
CA ILE A 300 -55.41 3.83 39.03
C ILE A 300 -55.44 3.32 40.48
N ASP A 301 -54.34 3.42 41.22
CA ASP A 301 -54.28 3.00 42.63
C ASP A 301 -55.28 3.79 43.48
N ASN A 302 -55.37 5.11 43.27
CA ASN A 302 -56.33 5.97 43.97
C ASN A 302 -57.78 5.57 43.64
N ASP A 303 -58.08 5.28 42.38
CA ASP A 303 -59.41 4.83 41.96
C ASP A 303 -59.75 3.45 42.53
N GLN A 304 -58.80 2.52 42.58
CA GLN A 304 -58.97 1.23 43.24
C GLN A 304 -59.30 1.39 44.73
N ILE A 305 -58.56 2.25 45.44
CA ILE A 305 -58.84 2.58 46.85
C ILE A 305 -60.25 3.17 47.00
N ARG A 306 -60.66 4.07 46.10
CA ARG A 306 -61.98 4.68 46.11
C ARG A 306 -63.09 3.65 45.89
N HIS A 307 -62.94 2.77 44.89
CA HIS A 307 -63.87 1.69 44.61
C HIS A 307 -63.97 0.71 45.78
N GLY A 308 -62.83 0.34 46.40
CA GLY A 308 -62.81 -0.50 47.59
C GLY A 308 -63.61 0.09 48.76
N LYS A 309 -63.49 1.40 49.01
CA LYS A 309 -64.30 2.11 50.02
C LYS A 309 -65.79 2.10 49.69
N LEU A 310 -66.15 2.33 48.43
CA LEU A 310 -67.55 2.29 47.98
C LEU A 310 -68.15 0.89 48.15
N LEU A 311 -67.41 -0.16 47.80
CA LEU A 311 -67.82 -1.55 47.97
C LEU A 311 -68.04 -1.89 49.44
N LEU A 312 -67.10 -1.51 50.32
CA LEU A 312 -67.23 -1.72 51.76
C LEU A 312 -68.47 -0.99 52.33
N ASN A 313 -68.75 0.22 51.86
CA ASN A 313 -69.94 0.97 52.27
C ASN A 313 -71.23 0.32 51.77
N ALA A 314 -71.25 -0.19 50.53
CA ALA A 314 -72.37 -0.94 49.97
C ALA A 314 -72.64 -2.23 50.77
N GLN A 315 -71.58 -3.00 51.09
CA GLN A 315 -71.67 -4.18 51.94
C GLN A 315 -72.24 -3.87 53.33
N LYS A 316 -71.79 -2.77 53.97
CA LYS A 316 -72.34 -2.32 55.26
C LYS A 316 -73.84 -1.99 55.16
N LYS A 317 -74.26 -1.32 54.08
CA LYS A 317 -75.69 -1.02 53.85
C LYS A 317 -76.49 -2.31 53.64
N PHE A 318 -76.00 -3.22 52.81
CA PHE A 318 -76.63 -4.51 52.57
C PHE A 318 -76.84 -5.30 53.88
N LYS A 319 -75.79 -5.41 54.71
CA LYS A 319 -75.86 -6.09 56.01
C LYS A 319 -76.86 -5.43 56.98
N ARG A 320 -77.00 -4.11 56.97
CA ARG A 320 -78.03 -3.41 57.75
C ARG A 320 -79.43 -3.76 57.26
N THR A 321 -79.65 -3.73 55.95
CA THR A 321 -80.94 -4.13 55.35
C THR A 321 -81.27 -5.58 55.64
N GLU A 322 -80.29 -6.48 55.53
CA GLU A 322 -80.41 -7.90 55.89
C GLU A 322 -80.83 -8.09 57.36
N ASN A 323 -80.21 -7.33 58.28
CA ASN A 323 -80.58 -7.34 59.70
C ASN A 323 -82.01 -6.81 59.94
N VAL A 324 -82.43 -5.74 59.23
CA VAL A 324 -83.80 -5.19 59.32
C VAL A 324 -84.81 -6.20 58.81
N VAL A 325 -84.59 -6.79 57.63
CA VAL A 325 -85.46 -7.83 57.06
C VAL A 325 -85.55 -9.04 58.00
N SER A 326 -84.43 -9.49 58.55
CA SER A 326 -84.40 -10.59 59.53
C SER A 326 -85.18 -10.27 60.81
N THR A 327 -85.22 -9.00 61.23
CA THR A 327 -86.00 -8.55 62.38
C THR A 327 -87.50 -8.53 62.07
N ILE A 328 -87.89 -8.06 60.89
CA ILE A 328 -89.29 -8.05 60.43
C ILE A 328 -89.84 -9.47 60.32
N ILE A 329 -89.05 -10.43 59.82
CA ILE A 329 -89.49 -11.84 59.67
C ILE A 329 -89.69 -12.53 61.03
N ARG A 330 -89.01 -12.08 62.10
CA ARG A 330 -89.10 -12.69 63.45
C ARG A 330 -90.24 -12.15 64.32
N ASN A 331 -90.76 -10.97 64.00
CA ASN A 331 -91.89 -10.35 64.70
C ASN A 331 -93.21 -10.69 64.00
#